data_AF-A0A521T605-F1
#
_entry.id   AF-A0A521T605-F1
#
_cell.length_a   1.000
_cell.length_b   1.000
_cell.length_c   1.000
_cell.angle_alpha   90.00
_cell.angle_beta   90.00
_cell.angle_gamma   90.00
#
_symmetry.space_group_name_H-M   'P 1'
#
loop_
_entity.id
_entity.type
_entity.pdbx_description
1 polymer ?
#
loop_
_entity_poly.entity_id
_entity_poly.type
_entity_poly.pdbx_seq_one_letter_code
_entity_poly.pdbx_strand_id
1 'polypeptide(L)'
;MDRRVFIKNGSLALLSLGFAPQFISKTVLAARSRQKVLVTIFQRGAVDGLNMIVPYGEEWYYKVRPSIGVARPGQEAGAVDLDGFFGIHPSMSPLADLFHRNELAIVHACGSPDPTRSHFDAQDYMESGTPGVKATRDGWLNRYLHAREHADATPFRAVALTTQLPRTLQGNAPALAIAQVGQFGLRAGNQTDMMQSGFESQYAAAADKVLG
;
A
#
# COMPACT_ATOMS: atom_id res chain seq x y z
N MET A 1 1.16 12.89 40.75
CA MET A 1 0.78 13.84 39.67
C MET A 1 1.02 13.16 38.33
N ASP A 2 0.00 13.16 37.48
CA ASP A 2 0.01 12.40 36.22
C ASP A 2 0.85 13.11 35.16
N ARG A 3 1.86 12.45 34.59
CA ARG A 3 2.82 13.05 33.64
C ARG A 3 2.12 13.72 32.46
N ARG A 4 0.98 13.18 32.05
CA ARG A 4 0.14 13.70 30.96
C ARG A 4 -0.52 15.04 31.29
N VAL A 5 -0.93 15.23 32.55
CA VAL A 5 -1.59 16.46 33.01
C VAL A 5 -0.56 17.59 33.17
N PHE A 6 0.64 17.28 33.67
CA PHE A 6 1.74 18.24 33.76
C PHE A 6 2.17 18.75 32.37
N ILE A 7 2.34 17.85 31.40
CA ILE A 7 2.70 18.22 30.02
C ILE A 7 1.59 19.07 29.37
N LYS A 8 0.31 18.71 29.53
CA LYS A 8 -0.82 19.48 28.99
C LYS A 8 -0.91 20.89 29.58
N ASN A 9 -0.78 21.00 30.90
CA ASN A 9 -0.93 22.29 31.57
C ASN A 9 0.31 23.19 31.36
N GLY A 10 1.51 22.62 31.30
CA GLY A 10 2.74 23.37 31.01
C GLY A 10 2.83 23.88 29.57
N SER A 11 2.29 23.12 28.60
CA SER A 11 2.29 23.56 27.19
C SER A 11 1.27 24.68 26.90
N LEU A 12 0.16 24.75 27.65
CA LEU A 12 -0.77 25.89 27.57
C LEU A 12 -0.15 27.19 28.12
N ALA A 13 0.64 27.11 29.19
CA ALA A 13 1.27 28.26 29.84
C ALA A 13 2.38 28.92 28.98
N LEU A 14 3.03 28.16 28.09
CA LEU A 14 4.05 28.69 27.17
C LEU A 14 3.45 29.42 25.96
N LEU A 15 2.26 28.99 25.51
CA LEU A 15 1.54 29.63 24.41
C LEU A 15 0.96 31.00 24.81
N SER A 16 0.51 31.15 26.06
CA SER A 16 -0.06 32.42 26.56
C SER A 16 0.99 33.52 26.83
N LEU A 17 2.28 33.17 26.93
CA LEU A 17 3.38 34.11 27.17
C LEU A 17 4.13 34.53 25.89
N GLY A 18 3.67 34.12 24.70
CA GLY A 18 4.29 34.51 23.42
C GLY A 18 5.64 33.86 23.11
N PHE A 19 6.17 33.03 24.01
CA PHE A 19 7.35 32.20 23.78
C PHE A 19 6.92 30.84 23.23
N ALA A 20 6.59 30.77 21.94
CA ALA A 20 6.51 29.48 21.26
C ALA A 20 7.94 28.97 21.03
N PRO A 21 8.41 27.93 21.75
CA PRO A 21 9.74 27.41 21.55
C PRO A 21 9.86 26.85 20.13
N GLN A 22 11.01 27.03 19.50
CA GLN A 22 11.28 26.57 18.13
C GLN A 22 10.97 25.07 17.91
N PHE A 23 10.98 24.24 18.96
CA PHE A 23 10.57 22.84 18.87
C PHE A 23 9.06 22.65 18.65
N ILE A 24 8.21 23.53 19.18
CA ILE A 24 6.75 23.52 18.94
C ILE A 24 6.47 23.94 17.51
N SER A 25 7.13 24.99 17.01
CA SER A 25 7.03 25.40 15.60
C SER A 25 7.50 24.27 14.67
N LYS A 26 8.61 23.58 15.00
CA LYS A 26 9.07 22.39 14.26
C LYS A 26 8.09 21.21 14.36
N THR A 27 7.41 21.04 15.50
CA THR A 27 6.38 19.99 15.67
C THR A 27 5.10 20.32 14.91
N VAL A 28 4.70 21.59 14.83
CA VAL A 28 3.55 22.07 14.03
C VAL A 28 3.87 22.03 12.53
N LEU A 29 5.10 22.38 12.13
CA LEU A 29 5.55 22.26 10.74
C LEU A 29 5.71 20.78 10.34
N ALA A 30 6.17 19.91 11.25
CA ALA A 30 6.16 18.45 11.08
C ALA A 30 4.75 17.84 11.17
N ALA A 31 3.79 18.55 11.79
CA ALA A 31 2.37 18.20 11.81
C ALA A 31 1.65 18.53 10.50
N ARG A 32 2.29 19.24 9.55
CA ARG A 32 1.98 19.01 8.14
C ARG A 32 2.48 17.61 7.80
N SER A 33 1.65 16.62 8.15
CA SER A 33 1.95 15.21 7.97
C SER A 33 2.36 15.01 6.52
N ARG A 34 3.61 14.60 6.29
CA ARG A 34 4.01 14.06 5.00
C ARG A 34 2.98 12.98 4.67
N GLN A 35 2.27 13.13 3.56
CA GLN A 35 1.23 12.17 3.19
C GLN A 35 1.88 10.81 3.07
N LYS A 36 1.44 9.87 3.90
CA LYS A 36 1.93 8.49 3.86
C LYS A 36 1.29 7.82 2.65
N VAL A 37 2.11 7.40 1.70
CA VAL A 37 1.65 6.64 0.52
C VAL A 37 1.76 5.17 0.85
N LEU A 38 0.66 4.44 0.66
CA LEU A 38 0.64 2.97 0.70
C LEU A 38 0.60 2.46 -0.74
N VAL A 39 1.57 1.62 -1.10
CA VAL A 39 1.56 0.88 -2.36
C VAL A 39 1.32 -0.59 -2.04
N THR A 40 0.24 -1.14 -2.57
CA THR A 40 -0.11 -2.56 -2.40
C THR A 40 0.08 -3.28 -3.74
N ILE A 41 0.97 -4.27 -3.78
CA ILE A 41 1.20 -5.12 -4.94
C ILE A 41 0.53 -6.46 -4.68
N PHE A 42 -0.50 -6.78 -5.47
CA PHE A 42 -1.17 -8.08 -5.38
C PHE A 42 -0.78 -8.96 -6.57
N GLN A 43 -0.01 -10.02 -6.29
CA GLN A 43 0.43 -10.99 -7.30
C GLN A 43 -0.64 -12.07 -7.50
N ARG A 44 -1.54 -11.83 -8.47
CA ARG A 44 -2.58 -12.79 -8.86
C ARG A 44 -1.96 -14.01 -9.55
N GLY A 45 -2.61 -15.17 -9.43
CA GLY A 45 -2.12 -16.42 -10.02
C GLY A 45 -1.30 -17.31 -9.08
N ALA A 46 -1.23 -16.94 -7.80
CA ALA A 46 -0.43 -17.56 -6.74
C ALA A 46 1.08 -17.43 -6.95
N VAL A 47 1.74 -16.93 -5.91
CA VAL A 47 3.18 -16.82 -5.88
C VAL A 47 3.78 -17.96 -5.07
N ASP A 48 4.88 -18.53 -5.56
CA ASP A 48 5.66 -19.49 -4.80
C ASP A 48 6.57 -18.76 -3.80
N GLY A 49 6.03 -18.47 -2.62
CA GLY A 49 6.76 -17.73 -1.58
C GLY A 49 8.06 -18.41 -1.14
N LEU A 50 8.14 -19.75 -1.24
CA LEU A 50 9.35 -20.51 -0.91
C LEU A 50 10.44 -20.40 -1.98
N ASN A 51 10.10 -19.99 -3.20
CA ASN A 51 11.08 -19.66 -4.23
C ASN A 51 11.38 -18.16 -4.28
N MET A 52 10.49 -17.29 -3.80
CA MET A 52 10.81 -15.87 -3.61
C MET A 52 11.84 -15.69 -2.49
N ILE A 53 11.55 -16.27 -1.32
CA ILE A 53 12.40 -16.23 -0.14
C ILE A 53 12.70 -17.67 0.26
N VAL A 54 13.87 -18.11 -0.19
CA VAL A 54 14.37 -19.48 -0.21
C VAL A 54 14.94 -19.83 1.16
N PRO A 55 14.38 -20.79 1.92
CA PRO A 55 14.99 -21.31 3.14
C PRO A 55 16.14 -22.24 2.78
N TYR A 56 17.23 -21.72 2.20
CA TYR A 56 18.32 -22.56 1.69
C TYR A 56 19.03 -23.32 2.81
N GLY A 57 18.96 -22.86 4.07
CA GLY A 57 19.45 -23.60 5.23
C GLY A 57 18.69 -24.91 5.50
N GLU A 58 17.46 -25.04 5.00
CA GLU A 58 16.62 -26.21 5.18
C GLU A 58 16.85 -27.26 4.09
N GLU A 59 17.31 -28.45 4.47
CA GLU A 59 17.55 -29.54 3.51
C GLU A 59 16.25 -30.09 2.93
N TRP A 60 15.16 -30.06 3.70
CA TRP A 60 13.85 -30.54 3.26
C TRP A 60 13.31 -29.76 2.06
N TYR A 61 13.62 -28.45 1.94
CA TYR A 61 13.26 -27.63 0.79
C TYR A 61 13.75 -28.26 -0.52
N TYR A 62 15.01 -28.70 -0.56
CA TYR A 62 15.60 -29.33 -1.74
C TYR A 62 15.05 -30.73 -2.00
N LYS A 63 14.80 -31.51 -0.93
CA LYS A 63 14.24 -32.87 -1.03
C LYS A 63 12.84 -32.86 -1.66
N VAL A 64 11.99 -31.90 -1.29
CA VAL A 64 10.61 -31.82 -1.80
C VAL A 64 10.45 -31.00 -3.07
N ARG A 65 11.52 -30.32 -3.53
CA ARG A 65 11.51 -29.46 -4.73
C ARG A 65 12.69 -29.76 -5.69
N PRO A 66 12.91 -31.02 -6.08
CA PRO A 66 14.10 -31.42 -6.83
C PRO A 66 14.24 -30.74 -8.21
N SER A 67 13.13 -30.35 -8.84
CA SER A 67 13.11 -29.74 -10.17
C SER A 67 12.96 -28.22 -10.18
N ILE A 68 12.49 -27.63 -9.09
CA ILE A 68 12.13 -26.20 -9.01
C ILE A 68 12.84 -25.46 -7.88
N GLY A 69 13.61 -26.14 -7.05
CA GLY A 69 14.33 -25.51 -5.95
C GLY A 69 15.40 -24.55 -6.46
N VAL A 70 15.47 -23.36 -5.87
CA VAL A 70 16.52 -22.38 -6.16
C VAL A 70 17.82 -22.85 -5.50
N ALA A 71 18.92 -22.80 -6.26
CA ALA A 71 20.22 -23.25 -5.80
C ALA A 71 20.71 -22.47 -4.56
N ARG A 72 21.63 -23.07 -3.79
CA ARG A 72 22.19 -22.45 -2.59
C ARG A 72 23.03 -21.20 -2.95
N PRO A 73 23.21 -20.24 -2.03
CA PRO A 73 24.11 -19.11 -2.27
C PRO A 73 25.50 -19.55 -2.72
N GLY A 74 26.09 -18.80 -3.66
CA GLY A 74 27.40 -19.10 -4.26
C GLY A 74 27.38 -20.13 -5.41
N GLN A 75 26.21 -20.71 -5.73
CA GLN A 75 26.02 -21.55 -6.91
C GLN A 75 25.48 -20.74 -8.09
N GLU A 76 25.54 -21.32 -9.29
CA GLU A 76 24.90 -20.73 -10.48
C GLU A 76 23.38 -20.61 -10.28
N ALA A 77 22.83 -19.42 -10.56
CA ALA A 77 21.44 -19.06 -10.26
C ALA A 77 21.03 -19.32 -8.79
N GLY A 78 21.99 -19.23 -7.87
CA GLY A 78 21.75 -19.37 -6.43
C GLY A 78 20.97 -18.21 -5.83
N ALA A 79 20.30 -18.48 -4.72
CA ALA A 79 19.68 -17.44 -3.90
C ALA A 79 20.75 -16.46 -3.37
N VAL A 80 20.36 -15.19 -3.22
CA VAL A 80 21.19 -14.18 -2.55
C VAL A 80 20.94 -14.26 -1.05
N ASP A 81 21.98 -14.51 -0.27
CA ASP A 81 21.87 -14.67 1.18
C ASP A 81 21.31 -13.40 1.86
N LEU A 82 20.33 -13.58 2.74
CA LEU A 82 19.75 -12.53 3.56
C LEU A 82 20.31 -12.55 4.99
N ASP A 83 20.42 -13.73 5.61
CA ASP A 83 20.67 -13.85 7.06
C ASP A 83 21.43 -15.13 7.50
N GLY A 84 21.99 -15.90 6.56
CA GLY A 84 22.67 -17.16 6.85
C GLY A 84 21.75 -18.39 6.79
N PHE A 85 20.43 -18.22 6.67
CA PHE A 85 19.46 -19.32 6.55
C PHE A 85 18.47 -19.13 5.39
N PHE A 86 17.97 -17.90 5.21
CA PHE A 86 17.10 -17.50 4.12
C PHE A 86 17.88 -16.72 3.06
N GLY A 87 17.48 -16.91 1.81
CA GLY A 87 17.98 -16.15 0.67
C GLY A 87 16.83 -15.62 -0.17
N ILE A 88 17.05 -14.55 -0.91
CA ILE A 88 16.09 -14.03 -1.88
C ILE A 88 16.40 -14.59 -3.28
N HIS A 89 15.36 -14.83 -4.08
CA HIS A 89 15.52 -15.30 -5.47
C HIS A 89 16.50 -14.40 -6.24
N PRO A 90 17.40 -14.93 -7.09
CA PRO A 90 18.38 -14.10 -7.82
C PRO A 90 17.76 -13.00 -8.66
N SER A 91 16.60 -13.25 -9.31
CA SER A 91 15.84 -12.22 -10.06
C SER A 91 15.25 -11.10 -9.19
N MET A 92 15.25 -11.27 -7.87
CA MET A 92 14.80 -10.29 -6.87
C MET A 92 15.96 -9.71 -6.07
N SER A 93 17.21 -9.93 -6.51
CA SER A 93 18.41 -9.44 -5.83
C SER A 93 18.41 -7.93 -5.50
N PRO A 94 17.79 -7.01 -6.28
CA PRO A 94 17.74 -5.59 -5.90
C PRO A 94 16.98 -5.32 -4.59
N LEU A 95 16.18 -6.28 -4.11
CA LEU A 95 15.47 -6.16 -2.84
C LEU A 95 16.31 -6.61 -1.63
N ALA A 96 17.42 -7.32 -1.84
CA ALA A 96 18.31 -7.76 -0.77
C ALA A 96 18.89 -6.57 0.00
N ASP A 97 19.34 -5.53 -0.71
CA ASP A 97 19.89 -4.31 -0.09
C ASP A 97 18.86 -3.58 0.77
N LEU A 98 17.58 -3.63 0.42
CA LEU A 98 16.52 -3.06 1.26
C LEU A 98 16.35 -3.87 2.54
N PHE A 99 16.45 -5.20 2.46
CA PHE A 99 16.40 -6.06 3.64
C PHE A 99 17.58 -5.80 4.58
N HIS A 100 18.81 -5.78 4.06
CA HIS A 100 20.01 -5.53 4.87
C HIS A 100 20.04 -4.13 5.50
N ARG A 101 19.37 -3.14 4.90
CA ARG A 101 19.19 -1.80 5.46
C ARG A 101 18.02 -1.68 6.45
N ASN A 102 17.30 -2.76 6.72
CA ASN A 102 16.06 -2.77 7.52
C ASN A 102 14.94 -1.88 6.94
N GLU A 103 14.91 -1.74 5.62
CA GLU A 103 13.88 -1.02 4.86
C GLU A 103 12.84 -1.97 4.22
N LEU A 104 13.11 -3.27 4.23
CA LEU A 104 12.20 -4.34 3.81
C LEU A 104 12.03 -5.35 4.95
N ALA A 105 10.77 -5.68 5.26
CA ALA A 105 10.42 -6.77 6.15
C ALA A 105 9.78 -7.91 5.36
N ILE A 106 10.20 -9.14 5.65
CA ILE A 106 9.63 -10.36 5.09
C ILE A 106 8.91 -11.08 6.23
N VAL A 107 7.65 -11.44 6.01
CA VAL A 107 6.84 -12.18 6.98
C VAL A 107 6.52 -13.55 6.40
N HIS A 108 7.07 -14.60 7.01
CA HIS A 108 6.83 -15.98 6.63
C HIS A 108 5.68 -16.59 7.44
N ALA A 109 5.21 -17.75 6.97
CA ALA A 109 4.16 -18.54 7.64
C ALA A 109 2.88 -17.73 7.93
N CYS A 110 2.61 -16.70 7.12
CA CYS A 110 1.38 -15.95 7.14
C CYS A 110 0.53 -16.28 5.91
N GLY A 111 -0.78 -16.31 6.06
CA GLY A 111 -1.70 -16.59 4.97
C GLY A 111 -3.15 -16.40 5.40
N SER A 112 -4.05 -16.64 4.45
CA SER A 112 -5.49 -16.66 4.73
C SER A 112 -5.81 -17.75 5.77
N PRO A 113 -6.64 -17.46 6.80
CA PRO A 113 -7.15 -18.49 7.71
C PRO A 113 -8.18 -19.41 7.05
N ASP A 114 -8.72 -19.02 5.89
CA ASP A 114 -9.65 -19.83 5.11
C ASP A 114 -8.91 -20.90 4.29
N PRO A 115 -9.31 -22.19 4.36
CA PRO A 115 -8.61 -23.31 3.73
C PRO A 115 -9.06 -23.58 2.28
N THR A 116 -9.72 -22.63 1.60
CA THR A 116 -10.21 -22.83 0.23
C THR A 116 -9.09 -23.26 -0.72
N ARG A 117 -9.39 -24.21 -1.60
CA ARG A 117 -8.52 -24.64 -2.70
C ARG A 117 -8.86 -23.95 -4.02
N SER A 118 -9.84 -23.05 -4.03
CA SER A 118 -10.23 -22.28 -5.21
C SER A 118 -9.39 -21.00 -5.30
N HIS A 119 -8.62 -20.85 -6.37
CA HIS A 119 -7.88 -19.61 -6.64
C HIS A 119 -8.80 -18.40 -6.80
N PHE A 120 -10.02 -18.60 -7.29
CA PHE A 120 -11.00 -17.50 -7.43
C PHE A 120 -11.48 -17.03 -6.06
N ASP A 121 -11.85 -17.96 -5.17
CA ASP A 121 -12.30 -17.62 -3.82
C ASP A 121 -11.17 -16.97 -3.01
N ALA A 122 -9.95 -17.53 -3.08
CA ALA A 122 -8.80 -16.98 -2.36
C ALA A 122 -8.46 -15.54 -2.81
N GLN A 123 -8.53 -15.27 -4.12
CA GLN A 123 -8.36 -13.91 -4.65
C GLN A 123 -9.47 -12.99 -4.17
N ASP A 124 -10.72 -13.43 -4.23
CA ASP A 124 -11.87 -12.64 -3.76
C ASP A 124 -11.75 -12.28 -2.28
N TYR A 125 -11.30 -13.22 -1.45
CA TYR A 125 -11.06 -13.01 -0.02
C TYR A 125 -9.92 -12.04 0.26
N MET A 126 -8.84 -12.07 -0.52
CA MET A 126 -7.76 -11.08 -0.41
C MET A 126 -8.23 -9.68 -0.83
N GLU A 127 -9.06 -9.57 -1.87
CA GLU A 127 -9.59 -8.29 -2.34
C GLU A 127 -10.69 -7.71 -1.45
N SER A 128 -11.55 -8.57 -0.89
CA SER A 128 -12.59 -8.18 0.08
C SER A 128 -12.04 -7.97 1.48
N GLY A 129 -10.94 -8.63 1.86
CA GLY A 129 -10.38 -8.60 3.20
C GLY A 129 -11.23 -9.35 4.24
N THR A 130 -12.09 -10.27 3.83
CA THR A 130 -12.95 -11.09 4.72
C THR A 130 -12.89 -12.58 4.34
N PRO A 131 -11.82 -13.29 4.72
CA PRO A 131 -11.67 -14.71 4.43
C PRO A 131 -12.86 -15.55 4.88
N GLY A 132 -13.37 -16.41 4.00
CA GLY A 132 -14.49 -17.32 4.27
C GLY A 132 -15.88 -16.68 4.20
N VAL A 133 -15.98 -15.36 4.02
CA VAL A 133 -17.28 -14.65 3.96
C VAL A 133 -17.60 -14.23 2.53
N LYS A 134 -18.21 -15.13 1.76
CA LYS A 134 -18.59 -14.86 0.35
C LYS A 134 -19.64 -13.77 0.17
N ALA A 135 -20.41 -13.47 1.22
CA ALA A 135 -21.47 -12.47 1.17
C ALA A 135 -20.96 -11.02 1.24
N THR A 136 -19.68 -10.80 1.58
CA THR A 136 -19.07 -9.46 1.64
C THR A 136 -19.06 -8.84 0.25
N ARG A 137 -19.81 -7.76 0.04
CA ARG A 137 -20.00 -7.16 -1.29
C ARG A 137 -18.94 -6.14 -1.68
N ASP A 138 -18.21 -5.61 -0.71
CA ASP A 138 -17.26 -4.53 -0.89
C ASP A 138 -15.80 -4.97 -0.71
N GLY A 139 -14.91 -4.19 -1.29
CA GLY A 139 -13.47 -4.34 -1.16
C GLY A 139 -12.92 -3.64 0.07
N TRP A 140 -11.82 -4.16 0.63
CA TRP A 140 -11.26 -3.59 1.86
C TRP A 140 -10.77 -2.15 1.67
N LEU A 141 -10.26 -1.81 0.49
CA LEU A 141 -9.79 -0.46 0.20
C LEU A 141 -10.96 0.51 0.01
N ASN A 142 -12.06 0.07 -0.61
CA ASN A 142 -13.29 0.88 -0.66
C ASN A 142 -13.82 1.16 0.74
N ARG A 143 -13.90 0.14 1.60
CA ARG A 143 -14.32 0.32 3.01
C ARG A 143 -13.41 1.31 3.74
N TYR A 144 -12.09 1.24 3.52
CA TYR A 144 -11.16 2.22 4.08
C TYR A 144 -11.46 3.65 3.60
N LEU A 145 -11.71 3.83 2.29
CA LEU A 145 -12.01 5.14 1.72
C LEU A 145 -13.34 5.71 2.24
N HIS A 146 -14.34 4.84 2.44
CA HIS A 146 -15.63 5.22 3.00
C HIS A 146 -15.53 5.60 4.48
N ALA A 147 -14.73 4.88 5.27
CA ALA A 147 -14.52 5.20 6.69
C ALA A 147 -13.71 6.50 6.91
N ARG A 148 -12.99 6.96 5.88
CA ARG A 148 -12.09 8.13 5.91
C ARG A 148 -12.66 9.32 5.14
N GLU A 149 -13.94 9.63 5.30
CA GLU A 149 -14.53 10.82 4.68
C GLU A 149 -13.73 12.07 5.09
N HIS A 150 -13.17 12.76 4.09
CA HIS A 150 -12.44 14.01 4.29
C HIS A 150 -13.41 15.15 4.03
N ALA A 151 -13.35 16.20 4.86
CA ALA A 151 -14.18 17.39 4.69
C ALA A 151 -13.99 18.06 3.30
N ASP A 152 -12.82 17.86 2.68
CA ASP A 152 -12.45 18.39 1.36
C ASP A 152 -12.44 17.30 0.26
N ALA A 153 -13.27 16.26 0.39
CA ALA A 153 -13.31 15.16 -0.57
C ALA A 153 -13.77 15.59 -1.97
N THR A 154 -13.01 15.21 -2.99
CA THR A 154 -13.48 15.25 -4.39
C THR A 154 -14.64 14.26 -4.60
N PRO A 155 -15.51 14.47 -5.63
CA PRO A 155 -16.62 13.55 -5.93
C PRO A 155 -16.19 12.10 -6.17
N PHE A 156 -14.94 11.89 -6.62
CA PHE A 156 -14.32 10.58 -6.75
C PHE A 156 -13.21 10.42 -5.71
N ARG A 157 -13.24 9.33 -4.96
CA ARG A 157 -12.30 9.00 -3.88
C ARG A 157 -11.17 8.07 -4.34
N ALA A 158 -11.37 7.37 -5.44
CA ALA A 158 -10.38 6.51 -6.07
C ALA A 158 -10.56 6.45 -7.58
N VAL A 159 -9.45 6.22 -8.26
CA VAL A 159 -9.39 5.94 -9.70
C VAL A 159 -8.67 4.60 -9.88
N ALA A 160 -9.26 3.72 -10.68
CA ALA A 160 -8.65 2.48 -11.13
C ALA A 160 -8.32 2.60 -12.62
N LEU A 161 -7.09 2.29 -13.00
CA LEU A 161 -6.66 2.27 -14.39
C LEU A 161 -7.01 0.93 -15.05
N THR A 162 -8.30 0.66 -15.18
CA THR A 162 -8.87 -0.60 -15.66
C THR A 162 -10.20 -0.33 -16.37
N THR A 163 -10.70 -1.32 -17.11
CA THR A 163 -12.02 -1.23 -17.78
C THR A 163 -13.19 -1.39 -16.80
N GLN A 164 -13.00 -2.20 -15.75
CA GLN A 164 -13.96 -2.43 -14.68
C GLN A 164 -13.30 -2.18 -13.34
N LEU A 165 -14.11 -1.75 -12.37
CA LEU A 165 -13.62 -1.47 -11.03
C LEU A 165 -13.16 -2.79 -10.36
N PRO A 166 -11.91 -2.89 -9.90
CA PRO A 166 -11.42 -4.10 -9.23
C PRO A 166 -12.19 -4.33 -7.94
N ARG A 167 -12.32 -5.60 -7.52
CA ARG A 167 -13.11 -5.98 -6.33
C ARG A 167 -12.66 -5.22 -5.08
N THR A 168 -11.35 -5.00 -4.92
CA THR A 168 -10.75 -4.23 -3.82
C THR A 168 -11.29 -2.80 -3.70
N LEU A 169 -11.78 -2.21 -4.79
CA LEU A 169 -12.34 -0.85 -4.84
C LEU A 169 -13.87 -0.80 -5.00
N GLN A 170 -14.57 -1.94 -5.09
CA GLN A 170 -16.03 -1.97 -5.14
C GLN A 170 -16.64 -1.66 -3.77
N GLY A 171 -17.72 -0.86 -3.72
CA GLY A 171 -18.43 -0.53 -2.48
C GLY A 171 -19.06 0.86 -2.52
N ASN A 172 -19.36 1.41 -1.36
CA ASN A 172 -20.10 2.67 -1.21
C ASN A 172 -19.25 3.92 -1.49
N ALA A 173 -17.92 3.87 -1.30
CA ALA A 173 -17.08 5.00 -1.61
C ALA A 173 -17.06 5.22 -3.14
N PRO A 174 -17.30 6.46 -3.63
CA PRO A 174 -17.26 6.75 -5.05
C PRO A 174 -15.88 6.44 -5.64
N ALA A 175 -15.83 5.50 -6.57
CA ALA A 175 -14.60 5.11 -7.27
C ALA A 175 -14.87 4.96 -8.76
N LEU A 176 -13.91 5.37 -9.57
CA LEU A 176 -14.04 5.40 -11.03
C LEU A 176 -13.03 4.47 -11.68
N ALA A 177 -13.49 3.66 -12.63
CA ALA A 177 -12.62 2.89 -13.52
C ALA A 177 -12.40 3.68 -14.82
N ILE A 178 -11.14 3.88 -15.20
CA ILE A 178 -10.72 4.57 -16.41
C ILE A 178 -9.74 3.67 -17.16
N ALA A 179 -10.11 3.20 -18.34
CA ALA A 179 -9.24 2.32 -19.11
C ALA A 179 -7.95 3.01 -19.61
N GLN A 180 -8.02 4.32 -19.92
CA GLN A 180 -6.89 5.13 -20.35
C GLN A 180 -7.03 6.56 -19.83
N VAL A 181 -6.00 7.08 -19.17
CA VAL A 181 -5.98 8.44 -18.60
C VAL A 181 -6.24 9.50 -19.68
N GLY A 182 -5.65 9.34 -20.87
CA GLY A 182 -5.83 10.27 -22.00
C GLY A 182 -7.21 10.22 -22.68
N GLN A 183 -8.06 9.24 -22.36
CA GLN A 183 -9.43 9.16 -22.84
C GLN A 183 -10.45 9.63 -21.79
N PHE A 184 -9.99 10.03 -20.60
CA PHE A 184 -10.84 10.60 -19.58
C PHE A 184 -11.20 12.04 -19.93
N GLY A 185 -12.33 12.21 -20.62
CA GLY A 185 -12.96 13.50 -20.83
C GLY A 185 -14.18 13.66 -19.93
N LEU A 186 -14.23 14.74 -19.15
CA LEU A 186 -15.46 15.16 -18.47
C LEU A 186 -16.43 15.69 -19.53
N ARG A 187 -17.27 14.81 -20.10
CA ARG A 187 -18.29 15.23 -21.06
C ARG A 187 -19.38 16.02 -20.35
N ALA A 188 -19.23 17.33 -20.30
CA ALA A 188 -20.19 18.30 -19.77
C ALA A 188 -20.98 18.99 -20.89
N GLY A 189 -21.29 18.28 -21.99
CA GLY A 189 -21.94 18.85 -23.16
C GLY A 189 -21.18 20.07 -23.69
N ASN A 190 -21.88 21.19 -23.91
CA ASN A 190 -21.31 22.46 -24.41
C ASN A 190 -20.28 23.13 -23.46
N GLN A 191 -20.03 22.59 -22.27
CA GLN A 191 -19.09 23.13 -21.29
C GLN A 191 -17.86 22.23 -21.04
N THR A 192 -17.69 21.18 -21.86
CA THR A 192 -16.61 20.20 -21.72
C THR A 192 -15.22 20.87 -21.67
N ASP A 193 -14.97 21.86 -22.55
CA ASP A 193 -13.66 22.53 -22.63
C ASP A 193 -13.36 23.45 -21.42
N MET A 194 -14.38 24.12 -20.89
CA MET A 194 -14.24 24.96 -19.69
C MET A 194 -14.04 24.12 -18.41
N MET A 195 -14.71 22.97 -18.31
CA MET A 195 -14.57 22.08 -17.17
C MET A 195 -13.23 21.33 -17.19
N GLN A 196 -12.75 20.94 -18.37
CA GLN A 196 -11.46 20.27 -18.54
C GLN A 196 -10.29 21.22 -18.21
N SER A 197 -10.32 22.46 -18.71
CA SER A 197 -9.31 23.48 -18.36
C SER A 197 -9.32 23.85 -16.87
N GLY A 198 -10.51 23.90 -16.24
CA GLY A 198 -10.64 24.05 -14.79
C GLY A 198 -9.97 22.90 -14.03
N PHE A 199 -10.21 21.66 -14.43
CA PHE A 199 -9.59 20.47 -13.81
C PHE A 199 -8.08 20.43 -14.02
N GLU A 200 -7.58 20.74 -15.21
CA GLU A 200 -6.15 20.78 -15.51
C GLU A 200 -5.42 21.83 -14.66
N SER A 201 -6.03 23.02 -14.48
CA SER A 201 -5.45 24.07 -13.63
C SER A 201 -5.40 23.66 -12.14
N GLN A 202 -6.41 22.94 -11.65
CA GLN A 202 -6.43 22.42 -10.29
C GLN A 202 -5.42 21.27 -10.10
N TYR A 203 -5.24 20.42 -11.11
CA TYR A 203 -4.27 19.33 -11.08
C TYR A 203 -2.83 19.85 -11.13
N ALA A 204 -2.55 20.85 -11.96
CA ALA A 204 -1.24 21.51 -12.02
C ALA A 204 -0.90 22.17 -10.67
N ALA A 205 -1.85 22.88 -10.06
CA ALA A 205 -1.68 23.48 -8.75
C ALA A 205 -1.49 22.43 -7.63
N ALA A 206 -2.10 21.25 -7.75
CA ALA A 206 -1.91 20.14 -6.82
C ALA A 206 -0.55 19.44 -7.00
N ALA A 207 -0.09 19.27 -8.24
CA ALA A 207 1.20 18.65 -8.58
C ALA A 207 2.39 19.49 -8.09
N ASP A 208 2.35 20.81 -8.28
CA ASP A 208 3.37 21.74 -7.76
C ASP A 208 3.48 21.70 -6.23
N LYS A 209 2.38 21.38 -5.54
CA LYS A 209 2.33 21.29 -4.08
C LYS A 209 2.88 19.97 -3.53
N VAL A 210 3.05 18.95 -4.37
CA VAL A 210 3.58 17.62 -4.02
C VAL A 210 5.08 17.53 -4.33
N LEU A 211 5.58 18.35 -5.26
CA LEU A 211 6.98 18.34 -5.73
C LEU A 211 7.87 19.44 -5.13
N GLY A 212 7.33 20.33 -4.30
CA GLY A 212 8.08 21.30 -3.46
C GLY A 212 8.14 20.89 -2.00
#